data_AF-A0A350AEI3-F1
#
_entry.id   AF-A0A350AEI3-F1
#
_cell.length_a   1.000
_cell.length_b   1.000
_cell.length_c   1.000
_cell.angle_alpha   90.00
_cell.angle_beta   90.00
_cell.angle_gamma   90.00
#
_symmetry.space_group_name_H-M   'P 1'
#
loop_
_entity.id
_entity.type
_entity.pdbx_description
1 polymer ?
#
loop_
_entity_poly.entity_id
_entity_poly.type
_entity_poly.pdbx_seq_one_letter_code
_entity_poly.pdbx_strand_id
1 'polypeptide(L)' 'TEAVRKALAKALGLAPSRLQLVAGATARDKRFRIESMS' A
#
# COMPACT_ATOMS: atom_id res chain seq x y z
N THR A 1 0.70 -5.36 8.50
CA THR A 1 0.78 -4.70 7.17
C THR A 1 -0.59 -4.35 6.61
N GLU A 2 -1.57 -5.26 6.66
CA GLU A 2 -2.87 -5.06 5.99
C GLU A 2 -3.69 -3.85 6.48
N ALA A 3 -3.64 -3.51 7.78
CA ALA A 3 -4.34 -2.33 8.29
C ALA A 3 -3.81 -1.02 7.66
N VAL A 4 -2.49 -0.89 7.54
CA VAL A 4 -1.83 0.27 6.91
C VAL A 4 -2.16 0.34 5.42
N ARG A 5 -2.14 -0.81 4.72
CA ARG A 5 -2.52 -0.88 3.30
C ARG A 5 -3.95 -0.38 3.07
N LYS A 6 -4.90 -0.85 3.88
CA LYS A 6 -6.31 -0.43 3.80
C LYS A 6 -6.50 1.06 4.10
N ALA A 7 -5.83 1.58 5.13
CA ALA A 7 -5.91 3.00 5.49
C ALA A 7 -5.34 3.90 4.39
N LEU A 8 -4.18 3.54 3.85
CA LEU A 8 -3.54 4.27 2.76
C LEU A 8 -4.38 4.20 1.48
N ALA A 9 -4.89 3.03 1.12
CA ALA A 9 -5.76 2.84 -0.04
C ALA A 9 -7.01 3.73 0.03
N LYS A 10 -7.65 3.79 1.22
CA LYS A 10 -8.80 4.67 1.46
C LYS A 10 -8.43 6.15 1.30
N ALA A 11 -7.30 6.58 1.85
CA ALA A 11 -6.84 7.97 1.76
C ALA A 11 -6.53 8.40 0.31
N LEU A 12 -6.06 7.46 -0.52
CA LEU A 12 -5.72 7.71 -1.93
C LEU A 12 -6.87 7.44 -2.91
N GLY A 13 -8.02 6.93 -2.45
CA GLY A 13 -9.13 6.54 -3.33
C GLY A 13 -8.80 5.35 -4.25
N LEU A 14 -7.91 4.45 -3.82
CA LEU A 14 -7.46 3.29 -4.60
C LEU A 14 -7.98 1.98 -3.99
N ALA A 15 -8.11 0.94 -4.81
CA ALA A 15 -8.29 -0.41 -4.31
C ALA A 15 -7.03 -0.87 -3.55
N PRO A 16 -7.14 -1.57 -2.40
CA PRO A 16 -5.97 -2.06 -1.67
C PRO A 16 -5.06 -2.97 -2.49
N SER A 17 -5.60 -3.69 -3.47
CA SER A 17 -4.85 -4.54 -4.41
C SER A 17 -3.88 -3.74 -5.30
N ARG A 18 -4.10 -2.43 -5.49
CA ARG A 18 -3.22 -1.55 -6.26
C ARG A 18 -1.97 -1.11 -5.49
N LEU A 19 -1.89 -1.40 -4.19
CA LEU A 19 -0.73 -1.10 -3.37
C LEU A 19 0.10 -2.36 -3.19
N GLN A 20 1.32 -2.40 -3.71
CA GLN A 20 2.26 -3.50 -3.49
C GLN A 20 3.31 -3.07 -2.45
N LEU A 21 3.51 -3.87 -1.40
CA LEU A 21 4.55 -3.58 -0.42
C LEU A 21 5.91 -3.88 -1.06
N VAL A 22 6.77 -2.87 -1.18
CA VAL A 22 8.11 -3.01 -1.78
C VAL A 22 9.23 -2.97 -0.75
N ALA A 23 8.98 -2.46 0.46
CA ALA A 23 9.95 -2.47 1.56
C ALA A 23 9.29 -2.35 2.94
N GLY A 24 10.01 -2.83 3.96
CA GLY A 24 9.67 -2.61 5.36
C GLY A 24 8.68 -3.61 5.94
N ALA A 25 8.65 -4.87 5.49
CA ALA A 25 7.73 -5.89 6.00
C ALA A 25 7.71 -5.97 7.54
N THR A 26 8.90 -5.94 8.17
CA THR A 26 9.10 -5.96 9.63
C THR A 26 9.40 -4.57 10.23
N ALA A 27 9.68 -3.56 9.40
CA ALA A 27 10.02 -2.21 9.86
C ALA A 27 8.77 -1.39 10.22
N ARG A 28 8.94 -0.31 10.98
CA ARG A 28 7.86 0.64 11.30
C ARG A 28 7.36 1.37 10.06
N ASP A 29 8.29 1.81 9.21
CA ASP A 29 7.98 2.50 7.97
C ASP A 29 7.72 1.50 6.84
N LYS A 30 6.64 1.75 6.08
CA LYS A 30 6.21 0.90 4.96
C LYS A 30 6.30 1.69 3.67
N ARG A 31 6.90 1.12 2.63
CA ARG A 31 6.88 1.69 1.28
C ARG A 31 5.99 0.83 0.38
N PHE A 32 5.03 1.48 -0.26
CA PHE A 32 4.14 0.86 -1.22
C PHE A 32 4.38 1.44 -2.61
N ARG A 33 4.39 0.58 -3.63
CA ARG A 33 4.30 0.97 -5.03
C ARG A 33 2.83 0.95 -5.43
N ILE A 34 2.40 1.99 -6.16
CA ILE A 34 1.08 2.03 -6.78
C ILE A 34 1.21 1.39 -8.16
N GLU A 35 0.46 0.33 -8.42
CA GLU A 35 0.38 -0.25 -9.75
C GLU A 35 -0.66 0.51 -10.59
N SER A 36 -0.21 1.10 -11.70
CA SER A 36 -1.05 1.62 -12.77
C SER A 36 -1.06 0.62 -13.91
N MET A 37 -2.13 -0.16 -14.05
CA MET A 37 -2.43 -0.74 -15.36
C MET A 37 -3.24 0.30 -16.14
N SER A 38 -2.79 0.58 -17.36
CA SER A 38 -3.42 1.50 -18.32
C SER A 38 -4.88 1.17 -18.58
#